data_AF-A0A7S2K6U7-F1
#
_entry.id   AF-A0A7S2K6U7-F1
#
_cell.length_a   1.000
_cell.length_b   1.000
_cell.length_c   1.000
_cell.angle_alpha   90.00
_cell.angle_beta   90.00
_cell.angle_gamma   90.00
#
_symmetry.space_group_name_H-M   'P 1'
#
loop_
_entity.id
_entity.type
_entity.pdbx_description
1 polymer ?
#
loop_
_entity_poly.entity_id
_entity_poly.type
_entity_poly.pdbx_seq_one_letter_code
_entity_poly.pdbx_strand_id
1 'polypeptide(L)'
;GRADAERAADGMHEREAPCGEEVELGGPPMSPGPSSCEPGAESTMCRDEEAPLLSGCGSSRDEVGEERPMSESAREQALLNSLSHESSKAMSSAVSKDLCVGRPGDQAAGFCDKAHSRNSLRGNTSDLTGLEISFAELAGQVQRMGIDGDLFWGDESAVPEDVYGVIVVTLVKDLTELRMRLRIGSPVQLCVIRIGMAFAMMCVNLGLQFGVLLYTRKYMGNPSVVMAQRNFKAFHAEVFDKSGLPNMTKWLDFGDKDSICQVAMSETMFCYTILFLWTLTMLNELRTAQRFFTVVWELPRCVRGVDMLAFQDRIQFEGRCCIVALTTWARLGLFLLVCLPKFLISVWLLHIGSRWLIAGSFADMILNSLALGFVIEVDNLLYLALVPKAQQSTVTNATFFFEEPEVKHLSEVDSRHLQGYKRTFFYIFVGVGYLLIYMKWFQSVLPGNDLDDVKLLCAEYLEKLSNDICDDFESCFPKGPQSLERPPSFDSGYT
;
A
#
# COMPACT_ATOMS: atom_id res chain seq x y z
N GLY A 1 -52.42 24.55 -16.24
CA GLY A 1 -52.04 24.41 -14.82
C GLY A 1 -50.99 23.35 -14.64
N ARG A 2 -49.76 23.65 -15.06
CA ARG A 2 -48.52 22.99 -14.64
C ARG A 2 -47.36 23.94 -14.98
N ALA A 3 -47.34 25.03 -14.23
CA ALA A 3 -46.27 26.01 -14.06
C ALA A 3 -46.50 26.54 -12.64
N ASP A 4 -45.44 26.91 -11.92
CA ASP A 4 -45.39 27.34 -10.51
C ASP A 4 -44.92 26.25 -9.54
N ALA A 5 -43.61 25.96 -9.57
CA ALA A 5 -42.85 25.48 -8.41
C ALA A 5 -41.35 25.77 -8.62
N GLU A 6 -41.00 27.03 -8.87
CA GLU A 6 -39.62 27.51 -8.96
C GLU A 6 -39.56 28.93 -8.38
N ARG A 7 -39.49 29.02 -7.04
CA ARG A 7 -39.12 30.22 -6.23
C ARG A 7 -39.25 29.91 -4.74
N ALA A 8 -38.16 29.45 -4.11
CA ALA A 8 -37.87 29.65 -2.69
C ALA A 8 -36.55 28.95 -2.32
N ALA A 9 -35.41 29.60 -2.58
CA ALA A 9 -34.16 29.43 -1.84
C ALA A 9 -33.10 30.39 -2.41
N ASP A 10 -33.28 31.68 -2.16
CA ASP A 10 -32.27 32.70 -2.41
C ASP A 10 -32.28 33.63 -1.20
N GLY A 11 -31.18 33.69 -0.44
CA GLY A 11 -31.03 34.59 0.69
C GLY A 11 -30.37 34.01 1.94
N MET A 12 -29.06 33.76 1.90
CA MET A 12 -28.23 33.83 3.10
C MET A 12 -26.88 34.49 2.75
N HIS A 13 -26.82 35.80 2.97
CA HIS A 13 -25.61 36.59 3.03
C HIS A 13 -24.89 36.27 4.37
N GLU A 14 -23.72 35.65 4.32
CA GLU A 14 -22.79 35.66 5.45
C GLU A 14 -22.15 37.05 5.56
N ARG A 15 -22.28 37.63 6.75
CA ARG A 15 -21.59 38.85 7.17
C ARG A 15 -20.23 38.45 7.73
N GLU A 16 -19.16 38.85 7.08
CA GLU A 16 -17.83 38.86 7.67
C GLU A 16 -17.72 40.07 8.62
N ALA A 17 -17.25 39.82 9.84
CA ALA A 17 -16.94 40.84 10.83
C ALA A 17 -15.50 41.36 10.63
N PRO A 18 -15.23 42.66 10.90
CA PRO A 18 -13.89 43.22 10.75
C PRO A 18 -13.03 42.91 11.98
N CYS A 19 -11.83 42.37 11.77
CA CYS A 19 -10.78 42.31 12.78
C CYS A 19 -10.22 43.72 13.02
N GLY A 20 -10.09 44.03 14.31
CA GLY A 20 -9.67 45.33 14.83
C GLY A 20 -8.23 45.72 14.49
N GLU A 21 -8.11 47.02 14.36
CA GLU A 21 -6.94 47.87 14.22
C GLU A 21 -6.26 48.00 15.61
N GLU A 22 -5.04 47.50 15.75
CA GLU A 22 -4.20 47.78 16.94
C GLU A 22 -3.29 48.97 16.66
N VAL A 23 -3.38 49.91 17.60
CA VAL A 23 -2.80 51.25 17.60
C VAL A 23 -1.33 51.20 18.01
N GLU A 24 -0.48 51.84 17.20
CA GLU A 24 0.87 52.24 17.58
C GLU A 24 0.84 53.30 18.70
N LEU A 25 1.56 53.06 19.79
CA LEU A 25 2.04 54.11 20.70
C LEU A 25 3.47 53.80 21.12
N GLY A 26 4.39 54.69 20.73
CA GLY A 26 5.82 54.62 21.04
C GLY A 26 6.20 55.15 22.43
N GLY A 27 7.45 54.87 22.84
CA GLY A 27 8.14 55.47 23.98
C GLY A 27 9.33 54.64 24.49
N PRO A 28 10.41 55.23 25.05
CA PRO A 28 11.75 55.04 24.47
C PRO A 28 12.80 54.51 25.51
N PRO A 29 14.13 54.73 25.39
CA PRO A 29 15.14 53.66 25.51
C PRO A 29 15.96 53.69 26.82
N MET A 30 16.49 52.55 27.29
CA MET A 30 17.60 52.55 28.26
C MET A 30 18.59 51.39 28.07
N SER A 31 19.86 51.78 28.20
CA SER A 31 21.12 51.08 27.98
C SER A 31 21.41 49.91 28.95
N PRO A 32 22.44 49.08 28.67
CA PRO A 32 22.78 47.91 29.48
C PRO A 32 23.90 48.17 30.50
N GLY A 33 23.89 47.42 31.61
CA GLY A 33 25.00 47.34 32.56
C GLY A 33 24.74 46.35 33.71
N PRO A 34 25.79 45.80 34.34
CA PRO A 34 25.88 44.36 34.65
C PRO A 34 26.00 44.02 36.14
N SER A 35 25.65 42.80 36.54
CA SER A 35 26.03 42.19 37.84
C SER A 35 25.65 40.69 37.84
N SER A 36 26.63 39.78 37.75
CA SER A 36 27.28 39.09 38.88
C SER A 36 26.36 38.16 39.67
N CYS A 37 26.46 36.85 39.42
CA CYS A 37 25.92 35.79 40.28
C CYS A 37 27.07 35.11 41.04
N GLU A 38 26.99 35.17 42.38
CA GLU A 38 27.61 34.23 43.30
C GLU A 38 26.54 33.27 43.88
N PRO A 39 26.92 32.13 44.47
CA PRO A 39 26.03 31.01 44.75
C PRO A 39 25.50 30.99 46.20
N GLY A 40 24.33 30.40 46.41
CA GLY A 40 23.72 30.18 47.72
C GLY A 40 22.97 28.85 47.80
N ALA A 41 23.32 28.07 48.82
CA ALA A 41 22.77 26.77 49.18
C ALA A 41 21.36 26.85 49.79
N GLU A 42 20.62 25.73 49.78
CA GLU A 42 20.04 25.08 50.98
C GLU A 42 19.06 23.91 50.65
N SER A 43 19.39 22.74 51.21
CA SER A 43 18.53 21.85 52.02
C SER A 43 17.02 21.75 51.74
N THR A 44 16.52 20.53 51.49
CA THR A 44 15.33 20.02 52.23
C THR A 44 15.18 18.48 52.26
N MET A 45 15.10 17.97 53.49
CA MET A 45 14.27 16.88 54.07
C MET A 45 14.12 15.49 53.42
N CYS A 46 14.57 14.50 54.20
CA CYS A 46 14.18 13.10 54.21
C CYS A 46 12.75 12.87 54.72
N ARG A 47 12.12 11.79 54.23
CA ARG A 47 11.02 11.11 54.92
C ARG A 47 11.18 9.61 54.75
N ASP A 48 11.33 8.93 55.89
CA ASP A 48 11.39 7.48 56.07
C ASP A 48 9.99 6.85 55.93
N GLU A 49 9.92 5.62 55.41
CA GLU A 49 9.03 4.58 55.93
C GLU A 49 9.58 3.17 55.59
N GLU A 50 9.71 2.37 56.65
CA GLU A 50 10.10 0.95 56.75
C GLU A 50 9.00 0.05 56.12
N ALA A 51 9.14 -1.22 55.68
CA ALA A 51 9.75 -2.45 56.21
C ALA A 51 9.39 -3.61 55.21
N PRO A 52 9.54 -4.92 55.51
CA PRO A 52 10.74 -5.66 55.91
C PRO A 52 11.06 -6.88 55.02
N LEU A 53 12.25 -7.40 55.29
CA LEU A 53 12.91 -8.63 54.86
C LEU A 53 12.09 -9.93 54.98
N LEU A 54 12.38 -10.91 54.10
CA LEU A 54 12.69 -12.28 54.52
C LEU A 54 13.64 -12.97 53.53
N SER A 55 14.66 -13.59 54.11
CA SER A 55 15.81 -14.31 53.56
C SER A 55 15.53 -15.76 53.16
N GLY A 56 16.32 -16.31 52.24
CA GLY A 56 16.48 -17.76 52.10
C GLY A 56 17.49 -18.19 51.03
N CYS A 57 18.59 -18.78 51.46
CA CYS A 57 19.77 -19.24 50.70
C CYS A 57 19.52 -20.35 49.67
N GLY A 58 20.44 -20.48 48.70
CA GLY A 58 20.80 -21.80 48.13
C GLY A 58 21.42 -21.82 46.74
N SER A 59 22.76 -21.83 46.68
CA SER A 59 23.66 -22.61 45.79
C SER A 59 23.13 -23.12 44.43
N SER A 60 23.81 -22.74 43.32
CA SER A 60 24.78 -23.60 42.59
C SER A 60 25.22 -22.95 41.28
N ARG A 61 26.52 -23.09 40.99
CA ARG A 61 27.19 -22.72 39.74
C ARG A 61 26.76 -23.65 38.61
N ASP A 62 26.40 -23.09 37.46
CA ASP A 62 26.59 -23.71 36.15
C ASP A 62 26.95 -22.60 35.14
N GLU A 63 28.06 -22.81 34.42
CA GLU A 63 28.54 -21.96 33.33
C GLU A 63 27.57 -22.06 32.15
N VAL A 64 26.85 -20.97 31.86
CA VAL A 64 26.06 -20.81 30.63
C VAL A 64 26.73 -19.75 29.79
N GLY A 65 27.09 -20.14 28.56
CA GLY A 65 27.71 -19.28 27.56
C GLY A 65 26.90 -18.02 27.31
N GLU A 66 27.59 -16.89 27.40
CA GLU A 66 27.06 -15.54 27.21
C GLU A 66 26.76 -15.31 25.72
N GLU A 67 25.56 -15.69 25.27
CA GLU A 67 24.99 -15.18 24.03
C GLU A 67 24.68 -13.69 24.23
N ARG A 68 25.51 -12.84 23.62
CA ARG A 68 25.24 -11.40 23.57
C ARG A 68 23.90 -11.16 22.88
N PRO A 69 22.98 -10.39 23.48
CA PRO A 69 21.75 -10.02 22.79
C PRO A 69 22.12 -9.18 21.56
N MET A 70 21.77 -9.72 20.39
CA MET A 70 21.84 -9.02 19.12
C MET A 70 21.03 -7.71 19.27
N SER A 71 21.66 -6.57 19.00
CA SER A 71 21.01 -5.27 19.17
C SER A 71 19.74 -5.19 18.33
N GLU A 72 18.71 -4.54 18.87
CA GLU A 72 17.39 -4.39 18.25
C GLU A 72 17.49 -3.81 16.83
N SER A 73 18.46 -2.90 16.61
CA SER A 73 18.85 -2.37 15.30
C SER A 73 19.32 -3.44 14.31
N ALA A 74 20.09 -4.43 14.73
CA ALA A 74 20.54 -5.52 13.84
C ALA A 74 19.39 -6.43 13.43
N ARG A 75 18.39 -6.58 14.31
CA ARG A 75 17.17 -7.37 14.05
C ARG A 75 16.24 -6.65 13.07
N GLU A 76 16.12 -5.32 13.19
CA GLU A 76 15.38 -4.47 12.26
C GLU A 76 16.04 -4.41 10.87
N GLN A 77 17.37 -4.31 10.82
CA GLN A 77 18.13 -4.33 9.55
C GLN A 77 18.00 -5.69 8.84
N ALA A 78 17.99 -6.80 9.59
CA ALA A 78 17.80 -8.13 9.02
C ALA A 78 16.39 -8.33 8.44
N LEU A 79 15.36 -7.75 9.07
CA LEU A 79 13.97 -7.77 8.61
C LEU A 79 13.76 -6.90 7.36
N LEU A 80 14.39 -5.72 7.30
CA LEU A 80 14.36 -4.86 6.11
C LEU A 80 15.09 -5.50 4.93
N ASN A 81 16.22 -6.18 5.18
CA ASN A 81 16.95 -6.90 4.14
C ASN A 81 16.19 -8.13 3.63
N SER A 82 15.43 -8.83 4.47
CA SER A 82 14.60 -9.96 4.02
C SER A 82 13.41 -9.50 3.17
N LEU A 83 12.76 -8.38 3.54
CA LEU A 83 11.64 -7.81 2.78
C LEU A 83 12.08 -7.24 1.41
N SER A 84 13.25 -6.58 1.36
CA SER A 84 13.86 -6.11 0.09
C SER A 84 14.21 -7.29 -0.83
N HIS A 85 14.76 -8.36 -0.28
CA HIS A 85 15.17 -9.53 -1.05
C HIS A 85 13.98 -10.38 -1.54
N GLU A 86 12.88 -10.44 -0.78
CA GLU A 86 11.63 -11.07 -1.26
C GLU A 86 10.91 -10.26 -2.33
N SER A 87 10.88 -8.92 -2.21
CA SER A 87 10.30 -8.05 -3.23
C SER A 87 11.07 -8.13 -4.57
N SER A 88 12.41 -8.20 -4.51
CA SER A 88 13.27 -8.40 -5.69
C SER A 88 13.14 -9.82 -6.29
N LYS A 89 13.01 -10.87 -5.46
CA LYS A 89 12.73 -12.24 -5.94
C LYS A 89 11.35 -12.38 -6.56
N ALA A 90 10.34 -11.69 -6.06
CA ALA A 90 8.99 -11.69 -6.63
C ALA A 90 8.97 -11.03 -8.02
N MET A 91 9.71 -9.92 -8.20
CA MET A 91 9.87 -9.28 -9.51
C MET A 91 10.68 -10.14 -10.50
N SER A 92 11.72 -10.86 -10.05
CA SER A 92 12.55 -11.72 -10.91
C SER A 92 11.85 -13.04 -11.28
N SER A 93 11.08 -13.63 -10.36
CA SER A 93 10.32 -14.87 -10.60
C SER A 93 9.15 -14.69 -11.57
N ALA A 94 8.63 -13.48 -11.74
CA ALA A 94 7.58 -13.18 -12.71
C ALA A 94 8.09 -13.08 -14.17
N VAL A 95 9.41 -12.95 -14.37
CA VAL A 95 10.02 -12.78 -15.71
C VAL A 95 10.66 -14.08 -16.24
N SER A 96 10.91 -15.08 -15.40
CA SER A 96 11.71 -16.26 -15.78
C SER A 96 10.91 -17.57 -16.02
N LYS A 97 9.58 -17.56 -15.90
CA LYS A 97 8.77 -18.80 -16.00
C LYS A 97 8.20 -19.16 -17.38
N ASP A 98 8.36 -18.32 -18.40
CA ASP A 98 7.73 -18.55 -19.73
C ASP A 98 8.71 -18.87 -20.89
N LEU A 99 9.95 -19.29 -20.62
CA LEU A 99 10.90 -19.69 -21.66
C LEU A 99 11.50 -21.08 -21.41
N CYS A 100 10.68 -22.11 -21.58
CA CYS A 100 11.14 -23.46 -21.90
C CYS A 100 10.58 -23.87 -23.28
N VAL A 101 11.21 -23.35 -24.33
CA VAL A 101 11.05 -23.84 -25.70
C VAL A 101 11.91 -25.11 -25.86
N GLY A 102 11.27 -26.27 -25.82
CA GLY A 102 11.90 -27.56 -26.14
C GLY A 102 12.11 -27.72 -27.64
N ARG A 103 13.36 -27.85 -28.08
CA ARG A 103 13.73 -28.34 -29.42
C ARG A 103 13.95 -29.87 -29.37
N PRO A 104 13.59 -30.61 -30.44
CA PRO A 104 13.80 -32.05 -30.52
C PRO A 104 15.20 -32.39 -31.08
N GLY A 105 15.79 -33.49 -30.62
CA GLY A 105 17.06 -33.98 -31.14
C GLY A 105 17.47 -35.34 -30.56
N ASP A 106 17.15 -36.38 -31.33
CA ASP A 106 17.76 -37.70 -31.50
C ASP A 106 18.94 -38.14 -30.58
N GLN A 107 18.82 -39.34 -29.99
CA GLN A 107 19.53 -40.55 -30.43
C GLN A 107 19.29 -41.76 -29.50
N ALA A 108 19.01 -42.90 -30.14
CA ALA A 108 19.44 -44.28 -29.83
C ALA A 108 19.09 -44.91 -28.45
N ALA A 109 18.83 -46.20 -28.30
CA ALA A 109 18.53 -47.34 -29.17
C ALA A 109 18.20 -48.51 -28.22
N GLY A 110 17.28 -49.39 -28.63
CA GLY A 110 17.28 -50.79 -28.21
C GLY A 110 16.41 -51.17 -27.00
N PHE A 111 15.21 -51.69 -27.26
CA PHE A 111 14.90 -53.08 -26.90
C PHE A 111 13.72 -53.63 -27.72
N CYS A 112 13.91 -54.85 -28.21
CA CYS A 112 13.06 -55.56 -29.16
C CYS A 112 11.84 -56.25 -28.51
N ASP A 113 10.84 -56.44 -29.38
CA ASP A 113 9.97 -57.61 -29.54
C ASP A 113 9.04 -58.06 -28.41
N LYS A 114 7.73 -57.85 -28.66
CA LYS A 114 6.77 -58.96 -28.69
C LYS A 114 5.54 -58.67 -29.56
N ALA A 115 5.60 -59.26 -30.76
CA ALA A 115 4.56 -60.03 -31.46
C ALA A 115 3.05 -59.77 -31.21
N HIS A 116 2.38 -59.50 -32.34
CA HIS A 116 1.10 -60.06 -32.77
C HIS A 116 -0.12 -59.99 -31.81
N SER A 117 -0.98 -58.99 -32.05
CA SER A 117 -2.41 -59.25 -32.19
C SER A 117 -3.06 -58.19 -33.10
N ARG A 118 -3.19 -58.54 -34.38
CA ARG A 118 -4.11 -57.89 -35.33
C ARG A 118 -5.39 -58.71 -35.27
N ASN A 119 -6.43 -58.19 -34.61
CA ASN A 119 -7.84 -58.33 -34.96
C ASN A 119 -8.71 -57.85 -33.80
N SER A 120 -9.29 -56.65 -33.95
CA SER A 120 -10.60 -56.21 -33.44
C SER A 120 -10.61 -54.70 -33.19
N LEU A 121 -10.47 -53.90 -34.26
CA LEU A 121 -10.80 -52.47 -34.23
C LEU A 121 -12.29 -52.30 -34.60
N ARG A 122 -13.16 -52.63 -33.66
CA ARG A 122 -14.43 -51.92 -33.47
C ARG A 122 -14.21 -51.07 -32.24
N GLY A 123 -13.86 -49.81 -32.49
CA GLY A 123 -13.48 -48.84 -31.47
C GLY A 123 -14.61 -48.58 -30.49
N ASN A 124 -14.31 -48.76 -29.21
CA ASN A 124 -15.09 -48.19 -28.12
C ASN A 124 -14.88 -46.67 -28.14
N THR A 125 -15.96 -45.91 -28.30
CA THR A 125 -15.99 -44.45 -28.15
C THR A 125 -15.72 -43.97 -26.71
N SER A 126 -15.40 -44.88 -25.79
CA SER A 126 -15.12 -44.60 -24.38
C SER A 126 -13.76 -43.95 -24.11
N ASP A 127 -12.83 -43.96 -25.08
CA ASP A 127 -11.48 -43.37 -24.90
C ASP A 127 -11.41 -41.88 -25.26
N LEU A 128 -12.45 -41.30 -25.90
CA LEU A 128 -12.47 -39.85 -26.19
C LEU A 128 -12.87 -38.99 -24.98
N THR A 129 -13.61 -39.54 -24.01
CA THR A 129 -14.04 -38.78 -22.83
C THR A 129 -12.87 -38.41 -21.92
N GLY A 130 -11.80 -39.22 -21.89
CA GLY A 130 -10.57 -38.88 -21.17
C GLY A 130 -9.83 -37.68 -21.77
N LEU A 131 -9.94 -37.46 -23.09
CA LEU A 131 -9.31 -36.33 -23.76
C LEU A 131 -10.09 -35.02 -23.51
N GLU A 132 -11.43 -35.07 -23.46
CA GLU A 132 -12.27 -33.90 -23.19
C GLU A 132 -12.06 -33.33 -21.78
N ILE A 133 -11.89 -34.18 -20.76
CA ILE A 133 -11.59 -33.74 -19.39
C ILE A 133 -10.27 -32.96 -19.36
N SER A 134 -9.27 -33.39 -20.14
CA SER A 134 -7.98 -32.70 -20.24
C SER A 134 -8.12 -31.29 -20.85
N PHE A 135 -9.09 -31.05 -21.74
CA PHE A 135 -9.27 -29.72 -22.34
C PHE A 135 -9.99 -28.74 -21.41
N ALA A 136 -11.01 -29.19 -20.67
CA ALA A 136 -11.70 -28.36 -19.70
C ALA A 136 -10.76 -27.91 -18.58
N GLU A 137 -9.90 -28.81 -18.08
CA GLU A 137 -8.85 -28.49 -17.12
C GLU A 137 -7.82 -27.50 -17.69
N LEU A 138 -7.44 -27.66 -18.98
CA LEU A 138 -6.53 -26.72 -19.66
C LEU A 138 -7.16 -25.32 -19.83
N ALA A 139 -8.48 -25.25 -20.03
CA ALA A 139 -9.24 -24.01 -20.10
C ALA A 139 -9.48 -23.37 -18.70
N GLY A 140 -9.06 -24.02 -17.62
CA GLY A 140 -9.25 -23.59 -16.24
C GLY A 140 -10.68 -23.77 -15.72
N GLN A 141 -11.54 -24.51 -16.44
CA GLN A 141 -12.89 -24.84 -15.98
C GLN A 141 -12.83 -25.98 -14.96
N VAL A 142 -13.61 -25.87 -13.89
CA VAL A 142 -13.73 -26.90 -12.86
C VAL A 142 -15.12 -27.52 -12.92
N GLN A 143 -15.17 -28.85 -12.86
CA GLN A 143 -16.44 -29.59 -12.78
C GLN A 143 -16.93 -29.66 -11.33
N ARG A 144 -18.20 -29.33 -11.10
CA ARG A 144 -18.84 -29.38 -9.78
C ARG A 144 -20.16 -30.13 -9.85
N MET A 145 -20.47 -30.90 -8.82
CA MET A 145 -21.76 -31.58 -8.68
C MET A 145 -22.71 -30.68 -7.88
N GLY A 146 -23.86 -30.36 -8.45
CA GLY A 146 -24.90 -29.57 -7.81
C GLY A 146 -25.67 -30.35 -6.73
N ILE A 147 -26.61 -29.66 -6.08
CA ILE A 147 -27.46 -30.24 -5.04
C ILE A 147 -28.35 -31.36 -5.62
N ASP A 148 -28.76 -31.22 -6.88
CA ASP A 148 -29.61 -32.20 -7.58
C ASP A 148 -28.82 -33.39 -8.16
N GLY A 149 -27.48 -33.38 -8.04
CA GLY A 149 -26.60 -34.40 -8.59
C GLY A 149 -26.12 -34.11 -10.01
N ASP A 150 -26.65 -33.06 -10.64
CA ASP A 150 -26.22 -32.60 -11.97
C ASP A 150 -24.78 -32.09 -11.92
N LEU A 151 -24.02 -32.36 -12.98
CA LEU A 151 -22.65 -31.89 -13.14
C LEU A 151 -22.64 -30.57 -13.93
N PHE A 152 -22.06 -29.54 -13.33
CA PHE A 152 -21.92 -28.21 -13.92
C PHE A 152 -20.44 -27.89 -14.12
N TRP A 153 -20.14 -27.11 -15.15
CA TRP A 153 -18.82 -26.58 -15.43
C TRP A 153 -18.83 -25.08 -15.14
N GLY A 154 -17.69 -24.56 -14.69
CA GLY A 154 -17.61 -23.14 -14.37
C GLY A 154 -16.22 -22.68 -14.00
N ASP A 155 -16.09 -21.37 -13.84
CA ASP A 155 -14.88 -20.73 -13.37
C ASP A 155 -14.91 -20.53 -11.85
N GLU A 156 -13.77 -20.76 -11.21
CA GLU A 156 -13.58 -20.46 -9.80
C GLU A 156 -12.72 -19.22 -9.63
N SER A 157 -13.19 -18.28 -8.82
CA SER A 157 -12.41 -17.14 -8.35
C SER A 157 -12.25 -17.22 -6.84
N ALA A 158 -11.02 -17.26 -6.36
CA ALA A 158 -10.75 -17.23 -4.92
C ALA A 158 -11.30 -15.94 -4.29
N VAL A 159 -11.81 -16.07 -3.07
CA VAL A 159 -12.12 -14.91 -2.21
C VAL A 159 -10.77 -14.32 -1.74
N PRO A 160 -10.60 -12.99 -1.73
CA PRO A 160 -9.35 -12.38 -1.26
C PRO A 160 -9.08 -12.74 0.20
N GLU A 161 -7.82 -13.02 0.54
CA GLU A 161 -7.38 -13.37 1.90
C GLU A 161 -7.08 -12.10 2.73
N ASP A 162 -8.07 -11.21 2.83
CA ASP A 162 -8.01 -9.94 3.56
C ASP A 162 -9.23 -9.79 4.51
N VAL A 163 -9.27 -8.72 5.31
CA VAL A 163 -10.42 -8.42 6.19
C VAL A 163 -11.72 -8.29 5.39
N TYR A 164 -11.63 -7.82 4.14
CA TYR A 164 -12.77 -7.71 3.24
C TYR A 164 -13.32 -9.10 2.87
N GLY A 165 -12.47 -10.06 2.53
CA GLY A 165 -12.84 -11.45 2.26
C GLY A 165 -13.47 -12.16 3.45
N VAL A 166 -13.00 -11.89 4.67
CA VAL A 166 -13.66 -12.35 5.90
C VAL A 166 -15.10 -11.86 5.96
N ILE A 167 -15.34 -10.57 5.67
CA ILE A 167 -16.69 -10.00 5.64
C ILE A 167 -17.55 -10.63 4.54
N VAL A 168 -16.98 -10.91 3.36
CA VAL A 168 -17.71 -11.61 2.29
C VAL A 168 -18.21 -12.96 2.78
N VAL A 169 -17.30 -13.77 3.31
CA VAL A 169 -17.63 -15.12 3.80
C VAL A 169 -18.63 -15.02 4.95
N THR A 170 -18.47 -14.10 5.89
CA THR A 170 -19.41 -13.94 7.00
C THR A 170 -20.80 -13.47 6.56
N LEU A 171 -20.89 -12.52 5.62
CA LEU A 171 -22.18 -12.04 5.10
C LEU A 171 -22.92 -13.11 4.30
N VAL A 172 -22.20 -14.00 3.61
CA VAL A 172 -22.79 -15.03 2.76
C VAL A 172 -22.99 -16.33 3.52
N LYS A 173 -21.92 -16.90 4.10
CA LYS A 173 -21.92 -18.18 4.82
C LYS A 173 -22.53 -18.07 6.21
N ASP A 174 -21.96 -17.25 7.09
CA ASP A 174 -22.36 -17.25 8.51
C ASP A 174 -23.79 -16.71 8.70
N LEU A 175 -24.19 -15.71 7.91
CA LEU A 175 -25.57 -15.20 7.97
C LEU A 175 -26.59 -16.23 7.50
N THR A 176 -26.26 -17.03 6.48
CA THR A 176 -27.09 -18.13 6.01
C THR A 176 -27.16 -19.25 7.05
N GLU A 177 -26.02 -19.63 7.64
CA GLU A 177 -25.95 -20.61 8.71
C GLU A 177 -26.76 -20.17 9.94
N LEU A 178 -26.66 -18.90 10.34
CA LEU A 178 -27.43 -18.34 11.45
C LEU A 178 -28.93 -18.47 11.20
N ARG A 179 -29.40 -18.11 10.00
CA ARG A 179 -30.83 -18.24 9.63
C ARG A 179 -31.30 -19.68 9.64
N MET A 180 -30.46 -20.62 9.18
CA MET A 180 -30.78 -22.06 9.23
C MET A 180 -30.85 -22.57 10.67
N ARG A 181 -29.87 -22.25 11.51
CA ARG A 181 -29.83 -22.66 12.92
C ARG A 181 -31.02 -22.11 13.72
N LEU A 182 -31.41 -20.86 13.47
CA LEU A 182 -32.59 -20.26 14.09
C LEU A 182 -33.88 -21.00 13.74
N ARG A 183 -34.02 -21.55 12.52
CA ARG A 183 -35.19 -22.36 12.13
C ARG A 183 -35.21 -23.74 12.78
N ILE A 184 -34.04 -24.33 13.01
CA ILE A 184 -33.90 -25.68 13.59
C ILE A 184 -33.94 -25.64 15.13
N GLY A 185 -33.75 -24.46 15.74
CA GLY A 185 -33.63 -24.33 17.20
C GLY A 185 -32.25 -24.76 17.74
N SER A 186 -31.23 -24.79 16.87
CA SER A 186 -29.84 -25.11 17.25
C SER A 186 -29.17 -23.92 17.95
N PRO A 187 -28.17 -24.12 18.84
CA PRO A 187 -27.42 -23.03 19.44
C PRO A 187 -26.76 -22.13 18.39
N VAL A 188 -27.00 -20.81 18.52
CA VAL A 188 -26.54 -19.76 17.57
C VAL A 188 -25.35 -18.94 18.07
N GLN A 189 -24.91 -19.15 19.32
CA GLN A 189 -23.91 -18.30 19.99
C GLN A 189 -22.62 -18.15 19.18
N LEU A 190 -22.07 -19.26 18.67
CA LEU A 190 -20.84 -19.22 17.88
C LEU A 190 -20.99 -18.45 16.56
N CYS A 191 -22.14 -18.55 15.89
CA CYS A 191 -22.41 -17.78 14.67
C CYS A 191 -22.48 -16.28 14.97
N VAL A 192 -23.17 -15.90 16.05
CA VAL A 192 -23.27 -14.50 16.47
C VAL A 192 -21.90 -13.93 16.84
N ILE A 193 -21.05 -14.71 17.53
CA ILE A 193 -19.68 -14.29 17.86
C ILE A 193 -18.84 -14.10 16.59
N ARG A 194 -18.86 -15.05 15.64
CA ARG A 194 -18.11 -14.92 14.37
C ARG A 194 -18.55 -13.70 13.57
N ILE A 195 -19.86 -13.49 13.46
CA ILE A 195 -20.43 -12.31 12.79
C ILE A 195 -19.97 -11.03 13.51
N GLY A 196 -20.16 -10.96 14.82
CA GLY A 196 -19.77 -9.79 15.62
C GLY A 196 -18.27 -9.47 15.49
N MET A 197 -17.40 -10.48 15.53
CA MET A 197 -15.96 -10.33 15.36
C MET A 197 -15.61 -9.82 13.95
N ALA A 198 -16.20 -10.38 12.90
CA ALA A 198 -15.95 -9.95 11.53
C ALA A 198 -16.32 -8.47 11.33
N PHE A 199 -17.51 -8.06 11.79
CA PHE A 199 -17.94 -6.66 11.72
C PHE A 199 -17.06 -5.73 12.57
N ALA A 200 -16.64 -6.16 13.76
CA ALA A 200 -15.69 -5.39 14.58
C ALA A 200 -14.36 -5.20 13.85
N MET A 201 -13.81 -6.24 13.22
CA MET A 201 -12.59 -6.16 12.42
C MET A 201 -12.74 -5.21 11.22
N MET A 202 -13.88 -5.25 10.53
CA MET A 202 -14.16 -4.29 9.44
C MET A 202 -14.20 -2.85 9.95
N CYS A 203 -14.86 -2.59 11.08
CA CYS A 203 -14.88 -1.25 11.69
C CYS A 203 -13.48 -0.77 12.07
N VAL A 204 -12.65 -1.64 12.66
CA VAL A 204 -11.25 -1.34 12.99
C VAL A 204 -10.44 -1.07 11.71
N ASN A 205 -10.58 -1.91 10.69
CA ASN A 205 -9.90 -1.75 9.41
C ASN A 205 -10.24 -0.40 8.75
N LEU A 206 -11.53 -0.09 8.59
CA LEU A 206 -11.96 1.18 8.01
C LEU A 206 -11.53 2.38 8.88
N GLY A 207 -11.61 2.24 10.21
CA GLY A 207 -11.15 3.26 11.15
C GLY A 207 -9.65 3.54 11.02
N LEU A 208 -8.82 2.49 10.90
CA LEU A 208 -7.38 2.62 10.73
C LEU A 208 -7.02 3.17 9.35
N GLN A 209 -7.58 2.63 8.27
CA GLN A 209 -7.31 3.13 6.90
C GLN A 209 -7.71 4.60 6.75
N PHE A 210 -8.91 4.98 7.19
CA PHE A 210 -9.37 6.37 7.14
C PHE A 210 -8.57 7.27 8.09
N GLY A 211 -8.30 6.79 9.31
CA GLY A 211 -7.51 7.50 10.31
C GLY A 211 -6.12 7.82 9.78
N VAL A 212 -5.36 6.80 9.36
CA VAL A 212 -4.01 6.96 8.80
C VAL A 212 -4.02 7.92 7.62
N LEU A 213 -4.99 7.81 6.71
CA LEU A 213 -5.11 8.73 5.58
C LEU A 213 -5.32 10.20 6.02
N LEU A 214 -6.17 10.44 7.02
CA LEU A 214 -6.37 11.77 7.60
C LEU A 214 -5.09 12.29 8.28
N TYR A 215 -4.40 11.43 9.03
CA TYR A 215 -3.15 11.78 9.70
C TYR A 215 -2.05 12.09 8.68
N THR A 216 -1.88 11.27 7.65
CA THR A 216 -0.93 11.50 6.56
C THR A 216 -1.21 12.83 5.87
N ARG A 217 -2.47 13.15 5.55
CA ARG A 217 -2.81 14.46 4.96
C ARG A 217 -2.47 15.62 5.91
N LYS A 218 -2.88 15.52 7.17
CA LYS A 218 -2.80 16.63 8.14
C LYS A 218 -1.38 16.88 8.62
N TYR A 219 -0.63 15.84 8.95
CA TYR A 219 0.66 15.93 9.63
C TYR A 219 1.86 15.71 8.73
N MET A 220 1.71 15.01 7.60
CA MET A 220 2.82 14.77 6.67
C MET A 220 2.66 15.62 5.41
N GLY A 221 1.57 15.43 4.66
CA GLY A 221 1.35 16.09 3.38
C GLY A 221 1.27 17.62 3.48
N ASN A 222 0.41 18.15 4.36
CA ASN A 222 0.24 19.61 4.47
C ASN A 222 1.52 20.34 4.93
N PRO A 223 2.22 19.91 6.00
CA PRO A 223 3.47 20.54 6.40
C PRO A 223 4.57 20.48 5.34
N SER A 224 4.75 19.34 4.67
CA SER A 224 5.72 19.24 3.56
C SER A 224 5.40 20.21 2.43
N VAL A 225 4.13 20.36 2.05
CA VAL A 225 3.73 21.33 1.02
C VAL A 225 4.00 22.76 1.47
N VAL A 226 3.65 23.11 2.71
CA VAL A 226 3.89 24.46 3.24
C VAL A 226 5.39 24.77 3.33
N MET A 227 6.21 23.78 3.71
CA MET A 227 7.66 23.94 3.76
C MET A 227 8.24 24.16 2.36
N ALA A 228 7.86 23.34 1.37
CA ALA A 228 8.27 23.52 -0.03
C ALA A 228 7.87 24.90 -0.57
N GLN A 229 6.64 25.34 -0.29
CA GLN A 229 6.14 26.66 -0.70
C GLN A 229 6.89 27.81 0.00
N ARG A 230 7.21 27.68 1.29
CA ARG A 230 7.95 28.69 2.04
C ARG A 230 9.37 28.83 1.49
N ASN A 231 10.05 27.72 1.26
CA ASN A 231 11.41 27.72 0.70
C ASN A 231 11.37 28.37 -0.69
N PHE A 232 10.44 27.94 -1.54
CA PHE A 232 10.29 28.49 -2.89
C PHE A 232 9.98 30.00 -2.88
N LYS A 233 9.13 30.45 -1.96
CA LYS A 233 8.84 31.87 -1.79
C LYS A 233 10.07 32.67 -1.34
N ALA A 234 10.88 32.14 -0.42
CA ALA A 234 12.11 32.77 0.03
C ALA A 234 13.13 32.86 -1.11
N PHE A 235 13.30 31.77 -1.86
CA PHE A 235 14.12 31.71 -3.07
C PHE A 235 13.74 32.79 -4.08
N HIS A 236 12.45 32.92 -4.42
CA HIS A 236 12.00 33.97 -5.34
C HIS A 236 12.20 35.39 -4.78
N ALA A 237 11.98 35.60 -3.48
CA ALA A 237 12.13 36.91 -2.86
C ALA A 237 13.58 37.38 -2.79
N GLU A 238 14.52 36.46 -2.56
CA GLU A 238 15.93 36.78 -2.36
C GLU A 238 16.73 36.77 -3.66
N VAL A 239 16.53 35.76 -4.50
CA VAL A 239 17.38 35.52 -5.68
C VAL A 239 16.94 36.35 -6.89
N PHE A 240 15.66 36.67 -7.04
CA PHE A 240 15.14 37.36 -8.21
C PHE A 240 15.01 38.86 -7.96
N ASP A 241 15.22 39.64 -9.01
CA ASP A 241 14.96 41.07 -8.98
C ASP A 241 13.49 41.40 -9.28
N LYS A 242 13.13 42.69 -9.21
CA LYS A 242 11.76 43.14 -9.52
C LYS A 242 11.35 42.90 -10.98
N SER A 243 12.30 42.61 -11.86
CA SER A 243 12.04 42.29 -13.27
C SER A 243 11.81 40.79 -13.50
N GLY A 244 11.95 39.96 -12.46
CA GLY A 244 11.83 38.51 -12.55
C GLY A 244 13.09 37.84 -13.11
N LEU A 245 14.23 38.54 -13.17
CA LEU A 245 15.49 37.95 -13.60
C LEU A 245 16.31 37.45 -12.40
N PRO A 246 16.96 36.27 -12.51
CA PRO A 246 17.77 35.72 -11.43
C PRO A 246 19.08 36.52 -11.27
N ASN A 247 19.36 36.98 -10.04
CA ASN A 247 20.61 37.65 -9.71
C ASN A 247 21.64 36.61 -9.21
N MET A 248 22.63 36.30 -10.04
CA MET A 248 23.62 35.24 -9.75
C MET A 248 24.45 35.50 -8.50
N THR A 249 24.74 36.76 -8.16
CA THR A 249 25.47 37.09 -6.92
C THR A 249 24.61 36.73 -5.71
N LYS A 250 23.32 37.07 -5.74
CA LYS A 250 22.40 36.69 -4.66
C LYS A 250 22.14 35.19 -4.61
N TRP A 251 22.10 34.52 -5.77
CA TRP A 251 22.06 33.05 -5.81
C TRP A 251 23.28 32.48 -5.09
N LEU A 252 24.49 32.95 -5.39
CA LEU A 252 25.72 32.47 -4.75
C LEU A 252 25.73 32.67 -3.22
N ASP A 253 25.09 33.71 -2.71
CA ASP A 253 25.00 33.99 -1.27
C ASP A 253 23.75 33.36 -0.59
N PHE A 254 22.85 32.76 -1.37
CA PHE A 254 21.63 32.15 -0.83
C PHE A 254 21.97 30.96 0.08
N GLY A 255 21.55 31.01 1.35
CA GLY A 255 21.91 30.02 2.36
C GLY A 255 21.21 28.65 2.19
N ASP A 256 20.02 28.64 1.58
CA ASP A 256 19.13 27.47 1.56
C ASP A 256 19.10 26.74 0.20
N LYS A 257 20.19 26.82 -0.58
CA LYS A 257 20.31 26.19 -1.92
C LYS A 257 20.02 24.69 -1.89
N ASP A 258 20.60 23.99 -0.92
CA ASP A 258 20.41 22.55 -0.74
C ASP A 258 18.92 22.21 -0.64
N SER A 259 18.18 22.96 0.18
CA SER A 259 16.76 22.71 0.41
C SER A 259 15.90 22.90 -0.85
N ILE A 260 16.26 23.84 -1.72
CA ILE A 260 15.54 24.12 -2.97
C ILE A 260 15.93 23.13 -4.07
N CYS A 261 17.22 22.85 -4.21
CA CYS A 261 17.71 21.97 -5.26
C CYS A 261 17.39 20.50 -5.00
N GLN A 262 17.19 20.10 -3.73
CA GLN A 262 16.75 18.76 -3.36
C GLN A 262 15.23 18.54 -3.46
N VAL A 263 14.41 19.56 -3.79
CA VAL A 263 12.97 19.38 -4.00
C VAL A 263 12.76 18.41 -5.16
N ALA A 264 11.92 17.39 -4.98
CA ALA A 264 11.75 16.30 -5.95
C ALA A 264 11.43 16.76 -7.39
N MET A 265 10.84 17.95 -7.55
CA MET A 265 10.46 18.50 -8.85
C MET A 265 11.65 19.02 -9.68
N SER A 266 12.82 19.30 -9.09
CA SER A 266 14.00 19.75 -9.83
C SER A 266 14.44 18.68 -10.85
N GLU A 267 14.49 17.40 -10.44
CA GLU A 267 14.68 16.25 -11.33
C GLU A 267 13.34 15.65 -11.75
N THR A 268 12.73 16.27 -12.75
CA THR A 268 11.39 15.94 -13.24
C THR A 268 11.24 14.47 -13.65
N MET A 269 12.25 13.87 -14.30
CA MET A 269 12.20 12.46 -14.73
C MET A 269 12.17 11.50 -13.54
N PHE A 270 12.93 11.79 -12.49
CA PHE A 270 12.95 11.00 -11.27
C PHE A 270 11.59 11.09 -10.54
N CYS A 271 11.04 12.30 -10.41
CA CYS A 271 9.70 12.54 -9.86
C CYS A 271 8.62 11.77 -10.62
N TYR A 272 8.58 11.88 -11.96
CA TYR A 272 7.63 11.14 -12.80
C TYR A 272 7.76 9.63 -12.62
N THR A 273 8.98 9.11 -12.49
CA THR A 273 9.22 7.67 -12.31
C THR A 273 8.64 7.17 -10.98
N ILE A 274 8.93 7.83 -9.86
CA ILE A 274 8.41 7.42 -8.55
C ILE A 274 6.89 7.59 -8.47
N LEU A 275 6.34 8.68 -9.01
CA LEU A 275 4.89 8.86 -9.08
C LEU A 275 4.21 7.84 -10.00
N PHE A 276 4.85 7.43 -11.09
CA PHE A 276 4.33 6.39 -11.96
C PHE A 276 4.31 5.04 -11.24
N LEU A 277 5.40 4.68 -10.53
CA LEU A 277 5.43 3.47 -9.70
C LEU A 277 4.34 3.50 -8.63
N TRP A 278 4.18 4.61 -7.92
CA TRP A 278 3.10 4.81 -6.96
C TRP A 278 1.72 4.65 -7.60
N THR A 279 1.52 5.25 -8.78
CA THR A 279 0.26 5.13 -9.55
C THR A 279 -0.01 3.69 -9.95
N LEU A 280 1.01 2.92 -10.37
CA LEU A 280 0.87 1.50 -10.70
C LEU A 280 0.46 0.68 -9.47
N THR A 281 1.06 0.92 -8.31
CA THR A 281 0.67 0.28 -7.04
C THR A 281 -0.80 0.56 -6.73
N MET A 282 -1.25 1.82 -6.83
CA MET A 282 -2.64 2.17 -6.59
C MET A 282 -3.61 1.65 -7.65
N LEU A 283 -3.18 1.53 -8.90
CA LEU A 283 -3.97 0.91 -9.96
C LEU A 283 -4.15 -0.58 -9.73
N ASN A 284 -3.17 -1.27 -9.14
CA ASN A 284 -3.33 -2.66 -8.72
C ASN A 284 -4.46 -2.80 -7.69
N GLU A 285 -4.48 -1.93 -6.68
CA GLU A 285 -5.53 -1.90 -5.67
C GLU A 285 -6.92 -1.60 -6.26
N LEU A 286 -7.00 -0.59 -7.13
CA LEU A 286 -8.25 -0.25 -7.83
C LEU A 286 -8.73 -1.39 -8.73
N ARG A 287 -7.81 -2.12 -9.40
CA ARG A 287 -8.13 -3.27 -10.23
C ARG A 287 -8.66 -4.43 -9.38
N THR A 288 -8.09 -4.68 -8.22
CA THR A 288 -8.58 -5.71 -7.29
C THR A 288 -9.98 -5.36 -6.78
N ALA A 289 -10.21 -4.11 -6.38
CA ALA A 289 -11.54 -3.63 -5.99
C ALA A 289 -12.56 -3.72 -7.15
N GLN A 290 -12.16 -3.35 -8.37
CA GLN A 290 -13.02 -3.41 -9.56
C GLN A 290 -13.34 -4.86 -9.97
N ARG A 291 -12.36 -5.78 -9.91
CA ARG A 291 -12.60 -7.21 -10.12
C ARG A 291 -13.60 -7.76 -9.12
N PHE A 292 -13.43 -7.43 -7.84
CA PHE A 292 -14.36 -7.84 -6.80
C PHE A 292 -15.77 -7.29 -7.04
N PHE A 293 -15.89 -6.01 -7.42
CA PHE A 293 -17.15 -5.40 -7.82
C PHE A 293 -17.81 -6.16 -8.99
N THR A 294 -17.03 -6.47 -10.04
CA THR A 294 -17.50 -7.24 -11.20
C THR A 294 -17.98 -8.64 -10.80
N VAL A 295 -17.22 -9.35 -9.97
CA VAL A 295 -17.59 -10.68 -9.44
C VAL A 295 -18.93 -10.63 -8.71
N VAL A 296 -19.11 -9.68 -7.78
CA VAL A 296 -20.36 -9.52 -7.02
C VAL A 296 -21.54 -9.13 -7.94
N TRP A 297 -21.27 -8.40 -9.01
CA TRP A 297 -22.27 -7.99 -9.99
C TRP A 297 -22.73 -9.15 -10.88
N GLU A 298 -21.77 -9.95 -11.39
CA GLU A 298 -21.98 -11.06 -12.32
C GLU A 298 -22.65 -12.27 -11.67
N LEU A 299 -22.47 -12.48 -10.37
CA LEU A 299 -23.13 -13.58 -9.66
C LEU A 299 -24.67 -13.53 -9.86
N PRO A 300 -25.33 -14.67 -10.08
CA PRO A 300 -26.78 -14.73 -10.24
C PRO A 300 -27.51 -14.35 -8.94
N ARG A 301 -28.78 -13.97 -9.08
CA ARG A 301 -29.66 -13.62 -7.94
C ARG A 301 -30.39 -14.86 -7.47
N CYS A 302 -30.42 -15.08 -6.15
CA CYS A 302 -31.26 -16.10 -5.53
C CYS A 302 -32.26 -15.48 -4.53
N VAL A 303 -33.36 -16.19 -4.27
CA VAL A 303 -34.41 -15.74 -3.33
C VAL A 303 -34.10 -16.20 -1.90
N ARG A 304 -33.59 -17.42 -1.74
CA ARG A 304 -33.32 -18.02 -0.44
C ARG A 304 -31.82 -18.00 -0.16
N GLY A 305 -31.45 -17.71 1.08
CA GLY A 305 -30.03 -17.70 1.49
C GLY A 305 -29.37 -19.07 1.34
N VAL A 306 -30.12 -20.16 1.49
CA VAL A 306 -29.59 -21.53 1.34
C VAL A 306 -29.07 -21.82 -0.06
N ASP A 307 -29.60 -21.12 -1.08
CA ASP A 307 -29.18 -21.27 -2.48
C ASP A 307 -27.91 -20.44 -2.78
N MET A 308 -27.39 -19.67 -1.81
CA MET A 308 -26.17 -18.88 -2.00
C MET A 308 -24.91 -19.74 -1.99
N LEU A 309 -24.97 -20.93 -1.38
CA LEU A 309 -23.82 -21.78 -1.09
C LEU A 309 -23.97 -23.15 -1.74
N ALA A 310 -22.90 -23.64 -2.37
CA ALA A 310 -22.72 -25.04 -2.74
C ALA A 310 -21.55 -25.63 -1.95
N PHE A 311 -21.76 -26.80 -1.34
CA PHE A 311 -20.73 -27.52 -0.60
C PHE A 311 -20.22 -28.69 -1.44
N GLN A 312 -18.90 -28.81 -1.57
CA GLN A 312 -18.29 -29.88 -2.36
C GLN A 312 -18.45 -31.25 -1.69
N ASP A 313 -18.27 -31.33 -0.37
CA ASP A 313 -18.32 -32.58 0.38
C ASP A 313 -19.56 -32.62 1.26
N ARG A 314 -20.55 -33.44 0.90
CA ARG A 314 -21.80 -33.62 1.68
C ARG A 314 -21.57 -34.16 3.09
N ILE A 315 -20.39 -34.71 3.37
CA ILE A 315 -20.09 -35.46 4.60
C ILE A 315 -19.32 -34.60 5.62
N GLN A 316 -18.69 -33.49 5.22
CA GLN A 316 -17.91 -32.64 6.12
C GLN A 316 -18.32 -31.16 6.01
N PHE A 317 -18.88 -30.62 7.10
CA PHE A 317 -19.27 -29.21 7.23
C PHE A 317 -18.08 -28.22 7.15
N GLU A 318 -16.84 -28.72 7.19
CA GLU A 318 -15.60 -27.95 7.08
C GLU A 318 -15.01 -27.92 5.66
N GLY A 319 -15.72 -28.48 4.67
CA GLY A 319 -15.26 -28.53 3.28
C GLY A 319 -15.23 -27.16 2.58
N ARG A 320 -14.71 -27.18 1.34
CA ARG A 320 -14.69 -26.02 0.44
C ARG A 320 -16.10 -25.49 0.21
N CYS A 321 -16.25 -24.18 0.31
CA CYS A 321 -17.53 -23.50 0.27
C CYS A 321 -17.57 -22.61 -0.99
N CYS A 322 -18.42 -22.97 -1.95
CA CYS A 322 -18.56 -22.22 -3.19
C CYS A 322 -19.75 -21.26 -3.10
N ILE A 323 -19.52 -19.97 -3.35
CA ILE A 323 -20.55 -18.95 -3.44
C ILE A 323 -21.04 -18.94 -4.89
N VAL A 324 -22.25 -19.46 -5.12
CA VAL A 324 -22.82 -19.65 -6.48
C VAL A 324 -23.81 -18.55 -6.82
N ALA A 325 -24.53 -18.03 -5.82
CA ALA A 325 -25.55 -16.99 -6.01
C ALA A 325 -25.60 -16.03 -4.83
N LEU A 326 -26.18 -14.85 -5.04
CA LEU A 326 -26.35 -13.84 -3.99
C LEU A 326 -27.80 -13.37 -3.89
N THR A 327 -28.33 -13.31 -2.67
CA THR A 327 -29.58 -12.59 -2.42
C THR A 327 -29.40 -11.09 -2.63
N THR A 328 -30.48 -10.37 -2.99
CA THR A 328 -30.44 -8.91 -3.21
C THR A 328 -29.87 -8.14 -2.02
N TRP A 329 -30.21 -8.56 -0.81
CA TRP A 329 -29.73 -7.92 0.43
C TRP A 329 -28.25 -8.18 0.69
N ALA A 330 -27.79 -9.43 0.49
CA ALA A 330 -26.37 -9.74 0.63
C ALA A 330 -25.55 -8.97 -0.41
N ARG A 331 -26.03 -8.92 -1.67
CA ARG A 331 -25.39 -8.15 -2.74
C ARG A 331 -25.28 -6.66 -2.41
N LEU A 332 -26.37 -6.04 -1.95
CA LEU A 332 -26.36 -4.65 -1.52
C LEU A 332 -25.41 -4.43 -0.34
N GLY A 333 -25.40 -5.34 0.63
CA GLY A 333 -24.47 -5.31 1.76
C GLY A 333 -23.01 -5.38 1.32
N LEU A 334 -22.67 -6.28 0.39
CA LEU A 334 -21.32 -6.38 -0.17
C LEU A 334 -20.91 -5.10 -0.92
N PHE A 335 -21.82 -4.49 -1.68
CA PHE A 335 -21.50 -3.22 -2.34
C PHE A 335 -21.28 -2.08 -1.34
N LEU A 336 -22.16 -1.92 -0.36
CA LEU A 336 -22.10 -0.80 0.59
C LEU A 336 -20.99 -0.95 1.63
N LEU A 337 -20.71 -2.16 2.11
CA LEU A 337 -19.76 -2.41 3.19
C LEU A 337 -18.36 -2.77 2.71
N VAL A 338 -18.21 -3.31 1.50
CA VAL A 338 -16.94 -3.84 0.99
C VAL A 338 -16.47 -3.03 -0.23
N CYS A 339 -17.25 -3.05 -1.32
CA CYS A 339 -16.79 -2.48 -2.59
C CYS A 339 -16.62 -0.96 -2.54
N LEU A 340 -17.65 -0.26 -2.06
CA LEU A 340 -17.69 1.21 -2.06
C LEU A 340 -16.63 1.82 -1.13
N PRO A 341 -16.48 1.38 0.14
CA PRO A 341 -15.44 1.92 1.02
C PRO A 341 -14.03 1.66 0.48
N LYS A 342 -13.74 0.43 0.03
CA LYS A 342 -12.42 0.08 -0.54
C LYS A 342 -12.09 0.97 -1.75
N PHE A 343 -13.04 1.15 -2.68
CA PHE A 343 -12.85 2.02 -3.84
C PHE A 343 -12.60 3.50 -3.45
N LEU A 344 -13.41 4.06 -2.55
CA LEU A 344 -13.28 5.45 -2.12
C LEU A 344 -11.94 5.70 -1.42
N ILE A 345 -11.52 4.79 -0.54
CA ILE A 345 -10.23 4.87 0.17
C ILE A 345 -9.08 4.80 -0.84
N SER A 346 -9.11 3.86 -1.80
CA SER A 346 -8.06 3.76 -2.83
C SER A 346 -7.94 5.02 -3.68
N VAL A 347 -9.06 5.59 -4.16
CA VAL A 347 -9.02 6.84 -4.96
C VAL A 347 -8.47 8.00 -4.14
N TRP A 348 -8.86 8.11 -2.87
CA TRP A 348 -8.41 9.20 -2.01
C TRP A 348 -6.93 9.06 -1.62
N LEU A 349 -6.48 7.83 -1.34
CA LEU A 349 -5.08 7.53 -1.06
C LEU A 349 -4.18 7.82 -2.26
N LEU A 350 -4.62 7.50 -3.49
CA LEU A 350 -3.89 7.85 -4.71
C LEU A 350 -3.66 9.37 -4.79
N HIS A 351 -4.70 10.17 -4.53
CA HIS A 351 -4.61 11.63 -4.59
C HIS A 351 -3.72 12.21 -3.48
N ILE A 352 -3.90 11.81 -2.22
CA ILE A 352 -3.10 12.31 -1.10
C ILE A 352 -1.64 11.83 -1.21
N GLY A 353 -1.44 10.57 -1.56
CA GLY A 353 -0.10 9.98 -1.74
C GLY A 353 0.70 10.73 -2.79
N SER A 354 0.10 11.02 -3.95
CA SER A 354 0.77 11.81 -5.00
C SER A 354 1.16 13.21 -4.53
N ARG A 355 0.29 13.87 -3.74
CA ARG A 355 0.56 15.21 -3.19
C ARG A 355 1.71 15.17 -2.18
N TRP A 356 1.73 14.16 -1.32
CA TRP A 356 2.75 14.02 -0.30
C TRP A 356 4.11 13.67 -0.92
N LEU A 357 4.16 12.79 -1.91
CA LEU A 357 5.38 12.40 -2.61
C LEU A 357 6.09 13.58 -3.28
N ILE A 358 5.34 14.46 -3.95
CA ILE A 358 5.91 15.61 -4.67
C ILE A 358 6.44 16.69 -3.72
N ALA A 359 5.91 16.77 -2.50
CA ALA A 359 6.27 17.81 -1.55
C ALA A 359 7.59 17.56 -0.81
N GLY A 360 8.18 16.37 -0.94
CA GLY A 360 9.40 15.97 -0.25
C GLY A 360 10.70 16.26 -1.02
N SER A 361 11.82 16.06 -0.33
CA SER A 361 13.13 15.94 -0.99
C SER A 361 13.24 14.63 -1.79
N PHE A 362 14.31 14.44 -2.55
CA PHE A 362 14.56 13.18 -3.27
C PHE A 362 14.58 11.94 -2.36
N ALA A 363 15.30 12.03 -1.23
CA ALA A 363 15.39 10.95 -0.26
C ALA A 363 14.04 10.71 0.41
N ASP A 364 13.34 11.79 0.78
CA ASP A 364 12.02 11.70 1.40
C ASP A 364 11.00 11.10 0.44
N MET A 365 11.07 11.37 -0.86
CA MET A 365 10.11 10.81 -1.82
C MET A 365 10.16 9.28 -1.85
N ILE A 366 11.35 8.68 -1.77
CA ILE A 366 11.50 7.21 -1.68
C ILE A 366 10.94 6.72 -0.34
N LEU A 367 11.36 7.32 0.78
CA LEU A 367 10.91 6.91 2.12
C LEU A 367 9.39 7.06 2.29
N ASN A 368 8.82 8.15 1.80
CA ASN A 368 7.38 8.41 1.82
C ASN A 368 6.62 7.41 0.95
N SER A 369 7.18 6.97 -0.18
CA SER A 369 6.55 5.96 -1.03
C SER A 369 6.47 4.59 -0.35
N LEU A 370 7.53 4.21 0.40
CA LEU A 370 7.54 3.00 1.21
C LEU A 370 6.55 3.10 2.37
N ALA A 371 6.50 4.26 3.03
CA ALA A 371 5.57 4.52 4.12
C ALA A 371 4.11 4.39 3.66
N LEU A 372 3.78 4.91 2.47
CA LEU A 372 2.47 4.75 1.85
C LEU A 372 2.13 3.29 1.52
N GLY A 373 3.13 2.47 1.17
CA GLY A 373 2.95 1.03 0.97
C GLY A 373 2.41 0.33 2.23
N PHE A 374 2.88 0.69 3.42
CA PHE A 374 2.35 0.15 4.66
C PHE A 374 0.86 0.48 4.87
N VAL A 375 0.39 1.64 4.40
CA VAL A 375 -1.02 2.03 4.50
C VAL A 375 -1.91 1.13 3.65
N ILE A 376 -1.43 0.69 2.50
CA ILE A 376 -2.15 -0.22 1.61
C ILE A 376 -2.31 -1.60 2.26
N GLU A 377 -1.26 -2.10 2.91
CA GLU A 377 -1.21 -3.46 3.51
C GLU A 377 -1.90 -3.59 4.87
N VAL A 378 -2.52 -2.53 5.39
CA VAL A 378 -3.15 -2.56 6.73
C VAL A 378 -4.24 -3.62 6.84
N ASP A 379 -5.04 -3.84 5.81
CA ASP A 379 -6.11 -4.85 5.83
C ASP A 379 -5.55 -6.28 5.87
N ASN A 380 -4.49 -6.56 5.09
CA ASN A 380 -3.79 -7.83 5.13
C ASN A 380 -3.12 -8.08 6.49
N LEU A 381 -2.48 -7.06 7.07
CA LEU A 381 -1.87 -7.17 8.41
C LEU A 381 -2.90 -7.46 9.50
N LEU A 382 -4.06 -6.79 9.46
CA LEU A 382 -5.17 -7.05 10.39
C LEU A 382 -5.74 -8.45 10.21
N TYR A 383 -5.87 -8.93 8.97
CA TYR A 383 -6.32 -10.28 8.68
C TYR A 383 -5.39 -11.33 9.30
N LEU A 384 -4.08 -11.20 9.07
CA LEU A 384 -3.08 -12.14 9.57
C LEU A 384 -2.98 -12.12 11.09
N ALA A 385 -3.09 -10.94 11.72
CA ALA A 385 -2.90 -10.77 13.15
C ALA A 385 -4.15 -11.11 13.98
N LEU A 386 -5.35 -10.75 13.51
CA LEU A 386 -6.58 -10.79 14.33
C LEU A 386 -7.50 -11.97 13.98
N VAL A 387 -7.45 -12.49 12.76
CA VAL A 387 -8.37 -13.55 12.33
C VAL A 387 -7.86 -14.91 12.82
N PRO A 388 -8.67 -15.72 13.53
CA PRO A 388 -8.25 -17.05 13.95
C PRO A 388 -7.94 -17.95 12.75
N LYS A 389 -6.93 -18.82 12.86
CA LYS A 389 -6.51 -19.74 11.78
C LYS A 389 -7.65 -20.57 11.19
N ALA A 390 -8.64 -20.97 11.99
CA ALA A 390 -9.81 -21.70 11.52
C ALA A 390 -10.68 -20.85 10.56
N GLN A 391 -10.82 -19.55 10.84
CA GLN A 391 -11.55 -18.63 9.98
C GLN A 391 -10.72 -18.25 8.74
N GLN A 392 -9.40 -18.08 8.88
CA GLN A 392 -8.49 -17.91 7.73
C GLN A 392 -8.62 -19.08 6.76
N SER A 393 -8.56 -20.32 7.25
CA SER A 393 -8.77 -21.52 6.43
C SER A 393 -10.16 -21.54 5.79
N THR A 394 -11.19 -21.04 6.46
CA THR A 394 -12.53 -20.92 5.87
C THR A 394 -12.55 -19.91 4.71
N VAL A 395 -11.82 -18.80 4.80
CA VAL A 395 -11.71 -17.80 3.74
C VAL A 395 -10.90 -18.33 2.56
N THR A 396 -9.74 -18.94 2.81
CA THR A 396 -8.91 -19.61 1.78
C THR A 396 -9.68 -20.69 1.03
N ASN A 397 -10.54 -21.43 1.71
CA ASN A 397 -11.37 -22.48 1.11
C ASN A 397 -12.67 -21.97 0.48
N ALA A 398 -12.94 -20.66 0.55
CA ALA A 398 -14.10 -20.05 -0.08
C ALA A 398 -13.77 -19.58 -1.49
N THR A 399 -14.59 -19.98 -2.46
CA THR A 399 -14.45 -19.56 -3.86
C THR A 399 -15.78 -19.06 -4.40
N PHE A 400 -15.74 -18.07 -5.28
CA PHE A 400 -16.88 -17.73 -6.14
C PHE A 400 -16.92 -18.70 -7.31
N PHE A 401 -18.10 -19.24 -7.59
CA PHE A 401 -18.29 -20.17 -8.70
C PHE A 401 -19.25 -19.55 -9.71
N PHE A 402 -18.78 -19.45 -10.97
CA PHE A 402 -19.57 -18.94 -12.08
C PHE A 402 -19.96 -20.11 -12.98
N GLU A 403 -21.24 -20.46 -12.97
CA GLU A 403 -21.77 -21.51 -13.83
C GLU A 403 -21.70 -21.08 -15.29
N GLU A 404 -21.11 -21.93 -16.12
CA GLU A 404 -21.03 -21.75 -17.56
C GLU A 404 -21.75 -22.93 -18.25
N PRO A 405 -22.67 -22.65 -19.18
CA PRO A 405 -23.54 -23.68 -19.75
C PRO A 405 -22.79 -24.67 -20.65
N GLU A 406 -21.62 -24.30 -21.19
CA GLU A 406 -20.88 -25.09 -22.16
C GLU A 406 -19.36 -25.08 -21.87
N VAL A 407 -18.68 -26.14 -22.30
CA VAL A 407 -17.21 -26.24 -22.22
C VAL A 407 -16.59 -25.23 -23.18
N LYS A 408 -15.63 -24.45 -22.70
CA LYS A 408 -15.00 -23.40 -23.52
C LYS A 408 -14.28 -23.99 -24.69
N HIS A 409 -14.58 -23.47 -25.87
CA HIS A 409 -13.76 -23.72 -27.04
C HIS A 409 -12.42 -22.98 -26.92
N LEU A 410 -11.33 -23.55 -27.46
CA LEU A 410 -9.97 -22.99 -27.37
C LEU A 410 -9.89 -21.52 -27.83
N SER A 411 -10.68 -21.15 -28.86
CA SER A 411 -10.77 -19.78 -29.37
C SER A 411 -11.32 -18.77 -28.35
N GLU A 412 -12.17 -19.21 -27.43
CA GLU A 412 -12.69 -18.36 -26.35
C GLU A 412 -11.65 -18.13 -25.27
N VAL A 413 -10.86 -19.16 -24.96
CA VAL A 413 -9.71 -19.07 -24.04
C VAL A 413 -8.71 -18.03 -24.57
N ASP A 414 -8.33 -18.11 -25.84
CA ASP A 414 -7.45 -17.13 -26.50
C ASP A 414 -8.03 -15.71 -26.46
N SER A 415 -9.33 -15.57 -26.68
CA SER A 415 -10.03 -14.28 -26.64
C SER A 415 -10.01 -13.66 -25.24
N ARG A 416 -10.17 -14.49 -24.18
CA ARG A 416 -10.06 -14.04 -22.78
C ARG A 416 -8.65 -13.60 -22.43
N HIS A 417 -7.62 -14.31 -22.89
CA HIS A 417 -6.22 -13.88 -22.72
C HIS A 417 -5.98 -12.54 -23.40
N LEU A 418 -6.41 -12.40 -24.66
CA LEU A 418 -6.29 -11.14 -25.40
C LEU A 418 -7.02 -9.98 -24.72
N GLN A 419 -8.23 -10.23 -24.20
CA GLN A 419 -8.97 -9.24 -23.42
C GLN A 419 -8.22 -8.87 -22.12
N GLY A 420 -7.57 -9.83 -21.48
CA GLY A 420 -6.67 -9.62 -20.36
C GLY A 420 -5.55 -8.63 -20.69
N TYR A 421 -4.86 -8.83 -21.81
CA TYR A 421 -3.81 -7.92 -22.29
C TYR A 421 -4.36 -6.53 -22.63
N LYS A 422 -5.46 -6.46 -23.38
CA LYS A 422 -6.12 -5.18 -23.71
C LYS A 422 -6.47 -4.36 -22.46
N ARG A 423 -6.99 -5.03 -21.43
CA ARG A 423 -7.30 -4.41 -20.13
C ARG A 423 -6.03 -3.91 -19.43
N THR A 424 -4.93 -4.68 -19.45
CA THR A 424 -3.64 -4.22 -18.89
C THR A 424 -3.11 -2.99 -19.61
N PHE A 425 -3.13 -2.96 -20.95
CA PHE A 425 -2.75 -1.77 -21.71
C PHE A 425 -3.63 -0.57 -21.37
N PHE A 426 -4.95 -0.78 -21.28
CA PHE A 426 -5.87 0.27 -20.85
C PHE A 426 -5.49 0.87 -19.48
N TYR A 427 -5.17 0.04 -18.49
CA TYR A 427 -4.72 0.54 -17.18
C TYR A 427 -3.40 1.31 -17.24
N ILE A 428 -2.44 0.88 -18.06
CA ILE A 428 -1.19 1.62 -18.28
C ILE A 428 -1.50 3.01 -18.86
N PHE A 429 -2.36 3.09 -19.88
CA PHE A 429 -2.77 4.37 -20.46
C PHE A 429 -3.51 5.26 -19.46
N VAL A 430 -4.40 4.68 -18.63
CA VAL A 430 -5.08 5.42 -17.55
C VAL A 430 -4.07 5.92 -16.51
N GLY A 431 -3.05 5.13 -16.14
CA GLY A 431 -2.01 5.53 -15.21
C GLY A 431 -1.14 6.68 -15.75
N VAL A 432 -0.69 6.58 -17.00
CA VAL A 432 0.05 7.67 -17.66
C VAL A 432 -0.84 8.90 -17.81
N GLY A 433 -2.10 8.73 -18.22
CA GLY A 433 -3.07 9.81 -18.34
C GLY A 433 -3.31 10.52 -17.00
N TYR A 434 -3.51 9.75 -15.92
CA TYR A 434 -3.63 10.28 -14.57
C TYR A 434 -2.40 11.09 -14.17
N LEU A 435 -1.20 10.57 -14.40
CA LEU A 435 0.06 11.24 -14.05
C LEU A 435 0.20 12.59 -14.77
N LEU A 436 -0.09 12.63 -16.07
CA LEU A 436 -0.05 13.88 -16.85
C LEU A 436 -1.11 14.89 -16.41
N ILE A 437 -2.33 14.41 -16.14
CA ILE A 437 -3.41 15.26 -15.62
C ILE A 437 -3.05 15.78 -14.23
N TYR A 438 -2.50 14.93 -13.37
CA TYR A 438 -2.11 15.28 -12.01
C TYR A 438 -1.05 16.38 -12.02
N MET A 439 0.05 16.16 -12.74
CA MET A 439 1.17 17.11 -12.81
C MET A 439 0.78 18.45 -13.43
N LYS A 440 -0.16 18.46 -14.37
CA LYS A 440 -0.59 19.69 -15.05
C LYS A 440 -1.71 20.45 -14.33
N TRP A 441 -2.64 19.76 -13.66
CA TRP A 441 -3.88 20.37 -13.16
C TRP A 441 -4.05 20.28 -11.64
N PHE A 442 -3.54 19.23 -11.00
CA PHE A 442 -3.78 18.98 -9.57
C PHE A 442 -2.56 19.28 -8.69
N GLN A 443 -1.38 19.40 -9.29
CA GLN A 443 -0.18 19.77 -8.58
C GLN A 443 -0.36 21.19 -8.01
N SER A 444 -0.42 21.27 -6.68
CA SER A 444 -0.62 22.52 -5.94
C SER A 444 0.59 22.86 -5.05
N VAL A 445 1.73 22.21 -5.29
CA VAL A 445 2.93 22.36 -4.45
C VAL A 445 3.70 23.60 -4.87
N LEU A 446 3.88 23.79 -6.17
CA LEU A 446 4.63 24.90 -6.80
C LEU A 446 3.83 25.48 -7.96
N PRO A 447 3.91 26.80 -8.23
CA PRO A 447 3.33 27.39 -9.43
C PRO A 447 4.02 26.83 -10.68
N GLY A 448 3.24 26.33 -11.64
CA GLY A 448 3.75 25.52 -12.75
C GLY A 448 4.67 26.25 -13.75
N ASN A 449 4.64 27.57 -13.81
CA ASN A 449 5.45 28.35 -14.78
C ASN A 449 6.87 28.64 -14.29
N ASP A 450 7.12 28.53 -12.98
CA ASP A 450 8.35 29.04 -12.35
C ASP A 450 9.36 27.89 -12.06
N LEU A 451 9.05 26.68 -12.51
CA LEU A 451 9.83 25.48 -12.20
C LEU A 451 11.09 25.36 -13.05
N ASP A 452 11.08 25.97 -14.23
CA ASP A 452 12.24 26.00 -15.13
C ASP A 452 13.36 26.88 -14.56
N ASP A 453 13.02 27.91 -13.77
CA ASP A 453 13.99 28.78 -13.10
C ASP A 453 14.81 28.02 -12.04
N VAL A 454 14.15 27.15 -11.27
CA VAL A 454 14.82 26.29 -10.28
C VAL A 454 15.74 25.30 -10.99
N LYS A 455 15.28 24.67 -12.07
CA LYS A 455 16.09 23.70 -12.84
C LYS A 455 17.37 24.32 -13.37
N LEU A 456 17.27 25.52 -13.95
CA LEU A 456 18.42 26.20 -14.54
C LEU A 456 19.50 26.49 -13.48
N LEU A 457 19.10 27.02 -12.32
CA LEU A 457 20.03 27.40 -11.25
C LEU A 457 20.55 26.18 -10.47
N CYS A 458 19.73 25.16 -10.28
CA CYS A 458 20.10 23.95 -9.57
C CYS A 458 20.90 22.96 -10.41
N ALA A 459 20.80 22.96 -11.74
CA ALA A 459 21.60 22.07 -12.59
C ALA A 459 23.10 22.27 -12.36
N GLU A 460 23.58 23.52 -12.35
CA GLU A 460 24.99 23.83 -12.08
C GLU A 460 25.39 23.48 -10.64
N TYR A 461 24.48 23.69 -9.68
CA TYR A 461 24.73 23.40 -8.27
C TYR A 461 24.80 21.89 -8.00
N LEU A 462 23.86 21.12 -8.56
CA LEU A 462 23.81 19.66 -8.45
C LEU A 462 24.99 19.01 -9.17
N GLU A 463 25.43 19.53 -10.33
CA GLU A 463 26.64 19.05 -11.00
C GLU A 463 27.86 19.19 -10.08
N LYS A 464 28.02 20.34 -9.41
CA LYS A 464 29.10 20.56 -8.43
C LYS A 464 29.02 19.65 -7.20
N LEU A 465 27.81 19.34 -6.73
CA LEU A 465 27.57 18.39 -5.63
C LEU A 465 27.81 16.93 -6.06
N SER A 466 27.56 16.61 -7.33
CA SER A 466 27.73 15.27 -7.89
C SER A 466 29.18 14.93 -8.21
N ASN A 467 29.99 15.95 -8.47
CA ASN A 467 31.44 15.76 -8.60
C ASN A 467 31.95 15.31 -7.24
N ASP A 468 32.56 14.12 -7.22
CA ASP A 468 33.14 13.57 -6.01
C ASP A 468 34.02 14.64 -5.36
N ILE A 469 33.79 14.89 -4.07
CA ILE A 469 34.56 15.86 -3.28
C ILE A 469 36.06 15.54 -3.42
N CYS A 470 36.39 14.30 -3.76
CA CYS A 470 37.74 13.81 -3.91
C CYS A 470 37.86 12.82 -5.06
N ASP A 471 38.82 13.06 -5.95
CA ASP A 471 39.19 12.14 -7.03
C ASP A 471 39.87 10.86 -6.50
N ASP A 472 40.39 10.88 -5.26
CA ASP A 472 41.05 9.75 -4.61
C ASP A 472 40.64 9.62 -3.13
N PHE A 473 40.07 8.45 -2.78
CA PHE A 473 39.53 8.12 -1.47
C PHE A 473 40.58 8.20 -0.35
N GLU A 474 41.86 7.94 -0.66
CA GLU A 474 42.94 8.01 0.33
C GLU A 474 43.32 9.45 0.70
N SER A 475 43.15 10.40 -0.22
CA SER A 475 43.50 11.81 0.01
C SER A 475 42.36 12.61 0.67
N CYS A 476 41.12 12.16 0.48
CA CYS A 476 39.90 12.85 0.87
C CYS A 476 39.65 12.92 2.38
N PHE A 477 39.95 11.81 3.05
CA PHE A 477 39.65 11.61 4.46
C PHE A 477 40.96 11.33 5.19
N PRO A 478 41.86 12.34 5.31
CA PRO A 478 43.11 12.14 6.02
C PRO A 478 42.81 11.69 7.45
N LYS A 479 43.46 10.61 7.87
CA LYS A 479 43.31 10.07 9.22
C LYS A 479 43.93 11.04 10.23
N GLY A 480 43.07 11.76 10.96
CA GLY A 480 43.47 12.66 12.04
C GLY A 480 44.07 13.98 11.56
N PRO A 481 44.38 14.90 12.48
CA PRO A 481 45.06 16.14 12.14
C PRO A 481 46.45 15.79 11.61
N GLN A 482 46.63 15.83 10.29
CA GLN A 482 47.96 16.00 9.72
C GLN A 482 48.49 17.27 10.40
N SER A 483 49.53 17.11 11.20
CA SER A 483 50.11 18.12 12.08
C SER A 483 49.88 19.52 11.51
N LEU A 484 48.89 20.23 12.08
CA LEU A 484 48.76 21.67 11.89
C LEU A 484 50.16 22.20 12.19
N GLU A 485 50.85 22.66 11.14
CA GLU A 485 51.97 23.56 11.32
C GLU A 485 51.49 24.60 12.31
N ARG A 486 52.14 24.63 13.47
CA ARG A 486 51.81 25.58 14.53
C ARG A 486 51.64 26.94 13.85
N PRO A 487 50.54 27.67 14.07
CA PRO A 487 50.49 29.06 13.66
C PRO A 487 51.76 29.72 14.23
N PRO A 488 52.48 30.53 13.42
CA PRO A 488 53.73 31.15 13.86
C PRO A 488 53.48 31.79 15.22
N SER A 489 54.32 31.41 16.19
CA SER A 489 54.25 31.87 17.57
C SER A 489 54.00 33.37 17.57
N PHE A 490 52.85 33.77 18.11
CA PHE A 490 52.51 35.16 18.35
C PHE A 490 53.53 35.67 19.38
N ASP A 491 54.55 36.37 18.89
CA ASP A 491 55.61 36.94 19.71
C ASP A 491 54.96 38.05 20.55
N SER A 492 54.70 37.75 21.83
CA SER A 492 54.12 38.69 22.78
C SER A 492 55.18 39.72 23.19
N GLY A 493 55.49 40.64 22.30
CA GLY A 493 56.27 41.85 22.57
C GLY A 493 55.36 42.99 23.01
N TYR A 494 54.84 42.93 24.24
CA TYR A 494 54.36 44.12 24.96
C TYR A 494 55.27 44.32 26.18
N THR A 495 56.18 45.27 26.05
CA THR A 495 56.90 45.96 27.14
C THR A 495 56.06 47.06 27.75
#